data_AF-A0A4S3TME1-F1
#
_entry.id   AF-A0A4S3TME1-F1
#
_cell.length_a   1.000
_cell.length_b   1.000
_cell.length_c   1.000
_cell.angle_alpha   90.00
_cell.angle_beta   90.00
_cell.angle_gamma   90.00
#
_symmetry.space_group_name_H-M   'P 1'
#
loop_
_entity.id
_entity.type
_entity.pdbx_description
1 polymer ?
#
loop_
_entity_poly.entity_id
_entity_poly.type
_entity_poly.pdbx_seq_one_letter_code
_entity_poly.pdbx_strand_id
1 'polypeptide(L)'
;MREDTINTRSILEKLSRTAITDDPPESDDGDVARDDRSSTGVEHELEALLADVTEALSVEDVAFEETLVKENLDEILLVLIALHEETHGDELLTDIEQLFDTQLSPGTVYPLLHDLEESDTLSMQAKVRTKEYSIADRDAVRADLEDAMVQHLAFGMLLYAFLHRY
;
A
#
# COMPACT_ATOMS: atom_id res chain seq x y z
N MET A 1 -20.84 -29.25 15.43
CA MET A 1 -19.82 -28.24 15.10
C MET A 1 -20.45 -27.30 14.12
N ARG A 2 -20.56 -26.01 14.44
CA ARG A 2 -21.11 -24.99 13.54
C ARG A 2 -19.99 -24.60 12.58
N GLU A 3 -20.28 -24.59 11.29
CA GLU A 3 -19.41 -24.02 10.27
C GLU A 3 -19.41 -22.50 10.46
N ASP A 4 -18.23 -21.93 10.76
CA ASP A 4 -18.00 -20.49 10.76
C ASP A 4 -17.97 -20.02 9.30
N THR A 5 -19.15 -19.82 8.70
CA THR A 5 -19.27 -19.11 7.44
C THR A 5 -18.82 -17.67 7.65
N ILE A 6 -17.59 -17.39 7.22
CA ILE A 6 -17.01 -16.05 7.14
C ILE A 6 -17.98 -15.14 6.39
N ASN A 7 -18.60 -14.20 7.11
CA ASN A 7 -19.58 -13.28 6.55
C ASN A 7 -18.85 -12.10 5.90
N THR A 8 -18.69 -12.12 4.58
CA THR A 8 -17.96 -11.10 3.81
C THR A 8 -18.44 -9.68 4.05
N ARG A 9 -19.75 -9.46 4.31
CA ARG A 9 -20.26 -8.14 4.72
C ARG A 9 -19.69 -7.67 6.05
N SER A 10 -19.53 -8.58 7.01
CA SER A 10 -18.92 -8.26 8.29
C SER A 10 -17.43 -7.96 8.14
N ILE A 11 -16.72 -8.57 7.18
CA ILE A 11 -15.32 -8.26 6.92
C ILE A 11 -15.20 -6.88 6.31
N LEU A 12 -15.99 -6.56 5.28
CA LEU A 12 -15.95 -5.26 4.62
C LEU A 12 -16.33 -4.12 5.57
N GLU A 13 -17.29 -4.34 6.47
CA GLU A 13 -17.65 -3.37 7.51
C GLU A 13 -16.54 -3.19 8.56
N LYS A 14 -15.78 -4.25 8.88
CA LYS A 14 -14.60 -4.18 9.76
C LYS A 14 -13.45 -3.44 9.08
N LEU A 15 -13.10 -3.81 7.84
CA LEU A 15 -12.06 -3.14 7.04
C LEU A 15 -12.38 -1.65 6.86
N SER A 16 -13.64 -1.30 6.59
CA SER A 16 -14.09 0.09 6.49
C SER A 16 -13.97 0.84 7.82
N ARG A 17 -14.05 0.18 8.97
CA ARG A 17 -13.92 0.83 10.29
C ARG A 17 -12.47 1.07 10.66
N THR A 18 -11.59 0.15 10.29
CA THR A 18 -10.15 0.30 10.45
C THR A 18 -9.61 1.48 9.65
N ALA A 19 -10.01 1.62 8.38
CA ALA A 19 -9.52 2.69 7.49
C ALA A 19 -9.91 4.13 7.92
N ILE A 20 -10.64 4.32 9.04
CA ILE A 20 -11.16 5.62 9.50
C ILE A 20 -10.42 6.12 10.76
N THR A 21 -9.25 5.58 11.11
CA THR A 21 -8.44 6.15 12.21
C THR A 21 -7.76 7.46 11.79
N ASP A 22 -8.52 8.56 11.83
CA ASP A 22 -8.02 9.92 11.97
C ASP A 22 -7.50 10.11 13.40
N ASP A 23 -6.18 10.02 13.62
CA ASP A 23 -5.53 10.67 14.77
C ASP A 23 -4.31 11.44 14.27
N PRO A 24 -4.30 12.79 14.33
CA PRO A 24 -3.14 13.57 13.94
C PRO A 24 -2.02 13.39 14.98
N PRO A 25 -0.76 13.14 14.58
CA PRO A 25 0.34 13.09 15.52
C PRO A 25 0.61 14.47 16.11
N GLU A 26 0.61 14.55 17.44
CA GLU A 26 1.02 15.74 18.19
C GLU A 26 2.45 16.14 17.79
N SER A 27 2.62 17.44 17.55
CA SER A 27 3.87 18.05 17.11
C SER A 27 4.91 18.02 18.23
N ASP A 28 6.00 17.28 18.04
CA ASP A 28 7.22 17.41 18.86
C ASP A 28 8.32 18.09 18.05
N ASP A 29 8.81 19.20 18.60
CA ASP A 29 9.77 20.12 18.01
C ASP A 29 11.19 19.62 18.30
N GLY A 30 11.96 19.20 17.29
CA GLY A 30 13.29 18.63 17.52
C GLY A 30 14.13 18.34 16.27
N ASP A 31 15.20 19.12 16.11
CA ASP A 31 16.08 19.27 14.96
C ASP A 31 17.03 18.05 14.67
N VAL A 32 17.27 17.85 13.36
CA VAL A 32 18.27 17.03 12.62
C VAL A 32 18.51 15.53 12.95
N ALA A 33 17.74 14.65 12.29
CA ALA A 33 18.17 13.39 11.66
C ALA A 33 17.01 12.86 10.78
N ARG A 34 16.90 13.32 9.54
CA ARG A 34 15.67 13.18 8.72
C ARG A 34 15.58 11.92 7.84
N ASP A 35 16.67 11.18 7.63
CA ASP A 35 16.64 10.02 6.68
C ASP A 35 16.18 8.69 7.30
N ASP A 36 16.28 8.50 8.62
CA ASP A 36 16.07 7.17 9.23
C ASP A 36 14.71 7.05 9.96
N ARG A 37 14.09 8.19 10.29
CA ARG A 37 12.82 8.22 11.03
C ARG A 37 11.59 8.18 10.13
N SER A 38 11.68 8.65 8.87
CA SER A 38 10.57 8.61 7.91
C SER A 38 10.27 7.19 7.46
N SER A 39 11.30 6.45 7.01
CA SER A 39 11.17 5.05 6.59
C SER A 39 10.67 4.15 7.72
N THR A 40 11.22 4.29 8.94
CA THR A 40 10.70 3.56 10.13
C THR A 40 9.22 3.90 10.43
N GLY A 41 8.79 5.14 10.15
CA GLY A 41 7.40 5.57 10.35
C GLY A 41 6.44 4.93 9.35
N VAL A 42 6.81 4.93 8.07
CA VAL A 42 6.04 4.29 6.99
C VAL A 42 5.96 2.79 7.19
N GLU A 43 7.06 2.16 7.60
CA GLU A 43 7.07 0.74 7.94
C GLU A 43 6.03 0.42 9.02
N HIS A 44 6.07 1.15 10.14
CA HIS A 44 5.11 0.95 11.23
C HIS A 44 3.65 1.26 10.86
N GLU A 45 3.41 2.28 10.02
CA GLU A 45 2.06 2.61 9.57
C GLU A 45 1.50 1.51 8.65
N LEU A 46 2.31 0.98 7.73
CA LEU A 46 1.89 -0.13 6.88
C LEU A 46 1.74 -1.44 7.67
N GLU A 47 2.62 -1.73 8.62
CA GLU A 47 2.48 -2.86 9.55
C GLU A 47 1.17 -2.79 10.34
N ALA A 48 0.79 -1.60 10.83
CA ALA A 48 -0.48 -1.40 11.51
C ALA A 48 -1.68 -1.70 10.60
N LEU A 49 -1.67 -1.17 9.37
CA LEU A 49 -2.70 -1.46 8.36
C LEU A 49 -2.80 -2.96 8.06
N LEU A 50 -1.67 -3.66 7.92
CA LEU A 50 -1.63 -5.10 7.67
C LEU A 50 -2.14 -5.92 8.86
N ALA A 51 -1.79 -5.54 10.08
CA ALA A 51 -2.27 -6.17 11.29
C ALA A 51 -3.80 -6.10 11.38
N ASP A 52 -4.36 -4.93 11.07
CA ASP A 52 -5.80 -4.74 11.10
C ASP A 52 -6.54 -5.54 10.00
N VAL A 53 -5.96 -5.63 8.80
CA VAL A 53 -6.49 -6.48 7.71
C VAL A 53 -6.50 -7.95 8.11
N THR A 54 -5.41 -8.42 8.72
CA THR A 54 -5.25 -9.80 9.18
C THR A 54 -6.27 -10.14 10.27
N GLU A 55 -6.48 -9.22 11.24
CA GLU A 55 -7.53 -9.36 12.26
C GLU A 55 -8.93 -9.41 11.63
N ALA A 56 -9.22 -8.51 10.69
CA ALA A 56 -10.52 -8.44 10.03
C ALA A 56 -10.83 -9.71 9.24
N LEU A 57 -9.84 -10.29 8.56
CA LEU A 57 -9.95 -11.50 7.76
C LEU A 57 -9.84 -12.79 8.60
N SER A 58 -9.38 -12.70 9.84
CA SER A 58 -9.15 -13.86 10.73
C SER A 58 -8.27 -14.93 10.08
N VAL A 59 -7.26 -14.50 9.35
CA VAL A 59 -6.24 -15.34 8.72
C VAL A 59 -4.97 -15.30 9.55
N GLU A 60 -4.26 -16.42 9.68
CA GLU A 60 -2.93 -16.45 10.30
C GLU A 60 -1.91 -16.14 9.21
N ASP A 61 -1.39 -14.91 9.22
CA ASP A 61 -0.33 -14.35 8.37
C ASP A 61 -0.63 -14.32 6.85
N VAL A 62 -0.90 -13.12 6.32
CA VAL A 62 -0.93 -12.87 4.88
C VAL A 62 0.48 -12.57 4.40
N ALA A 63 1.10 -13.53 3.71
CA ALA A 63 2.32 -13.28 2.96
C ALA A 63 1.97 -12.95 1.50
N PHE A 64 2.53 -11.86 0.98
CA PHE A 64 2.40 -11.49 -0.43
C PHE A 64 3.53 -12.13 -1.21
N GLU A 65 3.19 -13.02 -2.14
CA GLU A 65 4.19 -13.59 -3.04
C GLU A 65 4.75 -12.50 -3.97
N GLU A 66 6.05 -12.57 -4.30
CA GLU A 66 6.74 -11.62 -5.20
C GLU A 66 5.98 -11.37 -6.52
N THR A 67 5.31 -12.39 -7.05
CA THR A 67 4.52 -12.23 -8.29
C THR A 67 3.32 -11.33 -8.07
N LEU A 68 2.62 -11.49 -6.95
CA LEU A 68 1.47 -10.66 -6.59
C LEU A 68 1.90 -9.21 -6.33
N VAL A 69 3.06 -9.01 -5.69
CA VAL A 69 3.65 -7.67 -5.47
C VAL A 69 3.94 -7.00 -6.82
N LYS A 70 4.56 -7.71 -7.76
CA LYS A 70 4.88 -7.17 -9.09
C LYS A 70 3.64 -6.88 -9.94
N GLU A 71 2.60 -7.69 -9.82
CA GLU A 71 1.35 -7.51 -10.57
C GLU A 71 0.53 -6.31 -10.07
N ASN A 72 0.79 -5.82 -8.84
CA ASN A 72 0.09 -4.71 -8.21
C ASN A 72 1.04 -3.58 -7.79
N LEU A 73 2.14 -3.45 -8.53
CA LEU A 73 3.23 -2.56 -8.14
C LEU A 73 2.82 -1.09 -8.20
N ASP A 74 1.94 -0.73 -9.14
CA ASP A 74 1.44 0.64 -9.28
C ASP A 74 0.70 1.06 -8.01
N GLU A 75 -0.24 0.24 -7.54
CA GLU A 75 -1.01 0.50 -6.33
C GLU A 75 -0.12 0.52 -5.08
N ILE A 76 0.84 -0.40 -4.98
CA ILE A 76 1.79 -0.44 -3.86
C ILE A 76 2.64 0.85 -3.83
N LEU A 77 3.15 1.29 -4.97
CA LEU A 77 3.90 2.54 -5.06
C LEU A 77 3.04 3.73 -4.67
N LEU A 78 1.78 3.79 -5.10
CA LEU A 78 0.86 4.85 -4.73
C LEU A 78 0.58 4.88 -3.22
N VAL A 79 0.41 3.72 -2.58
CA VAL A 79 0.26 3.63 -1.11
C VAL A 79 1.52 4.12 -0.42
N LEU A 80 2.71 3.61 -0.79
CA LEU A 80 3.97 4.02 -0.18
C LEU A 80 4.23 5.53 -0.34
N ILE A 81 4.05 6.07 -1.55
CA ILE A 81 4.23 7.51 -1.82
C ILE A 81 3.15 8.35 -1.12
N ALA A 82 1.99 7.80 -0.79
CA ALA A 82 0.98 8.52 -0.02
C ALA A 82 1.27 8.55 1.49
N LEU A 83 1.90 7.49 2.01
CA LEU A 83 2.39 7.40 3.39
C LEU A 83 3.64 8.27 3.59
N HIS A 84 4.50 8.36 2.58
CA HIS A 84 5.56 9.35 2.51
C HIS A 84 5.00 10.74 2.16
N GLU A 85 5.48 11.81 2.77
CA GLU A 85 5.13 13.17 2.30
C GLU A 85 5.89 13.53 1.01
N GLU A 86 7.16 13.11 0.92
CA GLU A 86 8.05 13.17 -0.26
C GLU A 86 8.97 11.95 -0.21
N THR A 87 9.20 11.26 -1.33
CA THR A 87 10.10 10.08 -1.37
C THR A 87 10.87 9.97 -2.67
N HIS A 88 11.92 9.15 -2.73
CA HIS A 88 12.69 8.87 -3.94
C HIS A 88 12.76 7.37 -4.24
N GLY A 89 13.05 7.01 -5.50
CA GLY A 89 12.94 5.61 -5.93
C GLY A 89 13.83 4.61 -5.18
N ASP A 90 15.00 5.02 -4.69
CA ASP A 90 15.83 4.13 -3.86
C ASP A 90 15.22 3.84 -2.48
N GLU A 91 14.42 4.76 -1.93
CA GLU A 91 13.69 4.58 -0.66
C GLU A 91 12.52 3.63 -0.89
N LEU A 92 11.73 3.87 -1.94
CA LEU A 92 10.65 2.97 -2.36
C LEU A 92 11.14 1.53 -2.63
N LEU A 93 12.30 1.36 -3.26
CA LEU A 93 12.91 0.04 -3.45
C LEU A 93 13.26 -0.64 -2.12
N THR A 94 13.77 0.13 -1.17
CA THR A 94 14.13 -0.35 0.18
C THR A 94 12.88 -0.74 0.96
N ASP A 95 11.85 0.10 0.93
CA ASP A 95 10.57 -0.15 1.59
C ASP A 95 9.91 -1.42 1.05
N ILE A 96 9.91 -1.63 -0.27
CA ILE A 96 9.33 -2.84 -0.87
C ILE A 96 10.10 -4.11 -0.48
N GLU A 97 11.43 -4.04 -0.41
CA GLU A 97 12.25 -5.17 0.05
C GLU A 97 11.95 -5.50 1.51
N GLN A 98 11.83 -4.50 2.38
CA GLN A 98 11.58 -4.71 3.81
C GLN A 98 10.16 -5.19 4.11
N LEU A 99 9.16 -4.56 3.48
CA LEU A 99 7.74 -4.78 3.78
C LEU A 99 7.16 -6.01 3.08
N PHE A 100 7.64 -6.33 1.90
CA PHE A 100 7.07 -7.39 1.06
C PHE A 100 8.08 -8.52 0.74
N ASP A 101 9.27 -8.51 1.35
CA ASP A 101 10.37 -9.47 1.08
C ASP A 101 10.65 -9.62 -0.43
N THR A 102 10.49 -8.52 -1.17
CA THR A 102 10.49 -8.52 -2.64
C THR A 102 11.57 -7.58 -3.17
N GLN A 103 12.62 -8.14 -3.76
CA GLN A 103 13.68 -7.36 -4.40
C GLN A 103 13.28 -6.94 -5.82
N LEU A 104 13.00 -5.65 -5.99
CA LEU A 104 12.74 -5.07 -7.30
C LEU A 104 13.99 -4.39 -7.88
N SER A 105 14.05 -4.34 -9.20
CA SER A 105 15.12 -3.62 -9.89
C SER A 105 14.72 -2.17 -10.15
N PRO A 106 15.69 -1.24 -10.23
CA PRO A 106 15.48 0.09 -10.78
C PRO A 106 14.73 0.12 -12.12
N GLY A 107 15.01 -0.86 -13.00
CA GLY A 107 14.35 -0.98 -14.30
C GLY A 107 12.89 -1.45 -14.25
N THR A 108 12.39 -1.79 -13.06
CA THR A 108 11.00 -2.16 -12.81
C THR A 108 10.24 -0.97 -12.21
N VAL A 109 10.84 -0.29 -11.22
CA VAL A 109 10.17 0.80 -10.49
C VAL A 109 10.24 2.14 -11.24
N TYR A 110 11.39 2.50 -11.80
CA TYR A 110 11.55 3.83 -12.42
C TYR A 110 10.67 4.07 -13.66
N PRO A 111 10.38 3.08 -14.53
CA PRO A 111 9.39 3.25 -15.59
C PRO A 111 8.00 3.57 -15.05
N LEU A 112 7.55 2.86 -14.01
CA LEU A 112 6.21 3.07 -13.43
C LEU A 112 6.08 4.44 -12.77
N LEU A 113 7.11 4.88 -12.04
CA LEU A 113 7.15 6.23 -11.48
C LEU A 113 7.12 7.32 -12.57
N HIS A 114 7.69 7.04 -13.74
CA HIS A 114 7.63 7.95 -14.88
C HIS A 114 6.24 7.94 -15.54
N ASP A 115 5.63 6.77 -15.70
CA ASP A 115 4.28 6.64 -16.28
C ASP A 115 3.23 7.34 -15.40
N LEU A 116 3.33 7.19 -14.06
CA LEU A 116 2.47 7.87 -13.08
C LEU A 116 2.72 9.40 -13.00
N GLU A 117 3.92 9.86 -13.34
CA GLU A 117 4.21 11.29 -13.48
C GLU A 117 3.64 11.84 -14.80
N GLU A 118 3.77 11.11 -15.92
CA GLU A 118 3.18 11.50 -17.20
C GLU A 118 1.64 11.55 -17.15
N SER A 119 1.01 10.78 -16.28
CA SER A 119 -0.45 10.82 -16.06
C SER A 119 -0.92 11.93 -15.11
N ASP A 120 0.00 12.78 -14.62
CA ASP A 120 -0.26 13.81 -13.60
C ASP A 120 -0.76 13.24 -12.25
N THR A 121 -0.64 11.93 -12.02
CA THR A 121 -0.99 11.28 -10.74
C THR A 121 0.06 11.61 -9.66
N LEU A 122 1.33 11.61 -10.06
CA LEU A 122 2.47 12.02 -9.25
C LEU A 122 3.05 13.35 -9.73
N SER A 123 3.58 14.12 -8.78
CA SER A 123 4.43 15.27 -9.05
C SER A 123 5.88 14.87 -8.81
N MET A 124 6.75 15.15 -9.78
CA MET A 124 8.19 14.95 -9.63
C MET A 124 8.93 16.28 -9.46
N GLN A 125 9.71 16.37 -8.38
CA GLN A 125 10.61 17.49 -8.13
C GLN A 125 12.07 17.05 -8.30
N ALA A 126 12.77 17.69 -9.24
CA ALA A 126 14.20 17.47 -9.42
C ALA A 126 15.00 18.27 -8.39
N LYS A 127 15.55 17.61 -7.37
CA LYS A 127 16.58 18.17 -6.50
C LYS A 127 17.96 17.93 -7.10
N VAL A 128 19.00 18.56 -6.52
CA VAL A 128 20.38 18.65 -7.07
C VAL A 128 20.96 17.31 -7.54
N ARG A 129 20.47 16.17 -7.02
CA ARG A 129 20.91 14.81 -7.40
C ARG A 129 19.83 13.73 -7.42
N THR A 130 18.60 14.04 -7.03
CA THR A 130 17.55 13.03 -6.78
C THR A 130 16.23 13.53 -7.35
N LYS A 131 15.46 12.60 -7.93
CA LYS A 131 14.06 12.82 -8.26
C LYS A 131 13.25 12.44 -7.04
N GLU A 132 12.48 13.38 -6.53
CA GLU A 132 11.52 13.10 -5.48
C GLU A 132 10.11 13.12 -6.06
N TYR A 133 9.27 12.24 -5.54
CA TYR A 133 7.90 12.01 -5.95
C TYR A 133 6.97 12.28 -4.78
N SER A 134 5.84 12.89 -5.08
CA SER A 134 4.72 13.08 -4.16
C SER A 134 3.39 13.00 -4.91
N ILE A 135 2.30 12.73 -4.20
CA ILE A 135 0.97 12.64 -4.82
C ILE A 135 0.53 14.03 -5.33
N ALA A 136 0.27 14.13 -6.64
CA ALA A 136 -0.27 15.34 -7.26
C ALA A 136 -1.80 15.36 -7.26
N ASP A 137 -2.42 14.22 -7.53
CA ASP A 137 -3.88 14.05 -7.55
C ASP A 137 -4.32 12.95 -6.58
N ARG A 138 -4.72 13.34 -5.37
CA ARG A 138 -5.20 12.40 -4.34
C ARG A 138 -6.54 11.76 -4.70
N ASP A 139 -7.38 12.43 -5.48
CA ASP A 139 -8.68 11.89 -5.87
C ASP A 139 -8.50 10.80 -6.93
N ALA A 140 -7.57 11.00 -7.88
CA ALA A 140 -7.19 9.98 -8.85
C ALA A 140 -6.58 8.74 -8.15
N VAL A 141 -5.61 8.94 -7.26
CA VAL A 141 -5.02 7.83 -6.48
C VAL A 141 -6.07 7.05 -5.70
N ARG A 142 -7.01 7.75 -5.06
CA ARG A 142 -8.10 7.09 -4.34
C ARG A 142 -8.96 6.24 -5.27
N ALA A 143 -9.31 6.76 -6.45
CA ALA A 143 -10.10 6.03 -7.43
C ALA A 143 -9.36 4.79 -7.94
N ASP A 144 -8.08 4.91 -8.26
CA ASP A 144 -7.24 3.81 -8.74
C ASP A 144 -7.14 2.69 -7.69
N LEU A 145 -6.87 3.05 -6.42
CA LEU A 145 -6.83 2.10 -5.31
C LEU A 145 -8.20 1.44 -5.05
N GLU A 146 -9.29 2.20 -5.15
CA GLU A 146 -10.64 1.66 -4.97
C GLU A 146 -11.01 0.67 -6.08
N ASP A 147 -10.69 0.99 -7.34
CA ASP A 147 -10.93 0.10 -8.48
C ASP A 147 -10.11 -1.19 -8.37
N ALA A 148 -8.82 -1.10 -8.02
CA ALA A 148 -7.98 -2.28 -7.79
C ALA A 148 -8.52 -3.15 -6.64
N MET A 149 -8.89 -2.54 -5.51
CA MET A 149 -9.50 -3.23 -4.37
C MET A 149 -10.77 -3.99 -4.78
N VAL A 150 -11.67 -3.32 -5.51
CA VAL A 150 -12.93 -3.93 -5.96
C VAL A 150 -12.66 -5.12 -6.88
N GLN A 151 -11.70 -5.01 -7.81
CA GLN A 151 -11.34 -6.10 -8.71
C GLN A 151 -10.79 -7.32 -7.96
N HIS A 152 -9.84 -7.12 -7.04
CA HIS A 152 -9.26 -8.20 -6.23
C HIS A 152 -10.30 -8.89 -5.36
N LEU A 153 -11.18 -8.11 -4.72
CA LEU A 153 -12.28 -8.66 -3.92
C LEU A 153 -13.26 -9.46 -4.79
N ALA A 154 -13.62 -8.94 -5.97
CA ALA A 154 -14.50 -9.64 -6.90
C ALA A 154 -13.89 -10.96 -7.36
N PHE A 155 -12.58 -10.98 -7.65
CA PHE A 155 -11.86 -12.19 -8.02
C PHE A 155 -11.79 -13.20 -6.88
N GLY A 156 -11.44 -12.76 -5.67
CA GLY A 156 -11.46 -13.60 -4.47
C GLY A 156 -12.84 -14.22 -4.20
N MET A 157 -13.91 -13.42 -4.34
CA MET A 157 -15.29 -13.91 -4.22
C MET A 157 -15.66 -14.92 -5.29
N LEU A 158 -15.18 -14.76 -6.53
CA LEU A 158 -15.36 -15.74 -7.60
C LEU A 158 -14.71 -17.08 -7.24
N LEU A 159 -13.46 -17.06 -6.78
CA LEU A 159 -12.73 -18.26 -6.35
C LEU A 159 -13.45 -18.94 -5.17
N TYR A 160 -13.88 -18.16 -4.18
CA TYR A 160 -14.65 -18.64 -3.04
C TYR A 160 -15.96 -19.32 -3.47
N ALA A 161 -16.74 -18.66 -4.33
CA ALA A 161 -18.01 -19.20 -4.84
C ALA A 161 -17.80 -20.48 -5.65
N PHE A 162 -16.69 -20.57 -6.39
CA PHE A 162 -16.30 -21.78 -7.11
C PHE A 162 -15.94 -22.92 -6.14
N LEU A 163 -15.13 -22.66 -5.12
CA LEU A 163 -14.75 -23.65 -4.11
C LEU A 163 -15.95 -24.25 -3.37
N HIS A 164 -17.00 -23.46 -3.13
CA HIS A 164 -18.22 -23.96 -2.49
C HIS A 164 -19.09 -24.81 -3.41
N ARG A 165 -18.83 -24.79 -4.71
CA ARG A 165 -19.59 -25.56 -5.71
C ARG A 165 -18.89 -26.87 -6.10
N TYR A 166 -17.59 -26.95 -5.86
CA TYR A 166 -16.77 -28.13 -6.11
C TYR A 166 -16.78 -29.04 -4.88
#